data_AF-A0A2M8RFN4-F1
#
_entry.id   AF-A0A2M8RFN4-F1
#
_cell.length_a   1.000
_cell.length_b   1.000
_cell.length_c   1.000
_cell.angle_alpha   90.00
_cell.angle_beta   90.00
_cell.angle_gamma   90.00
#
_symmetry.space_group_name_H-M   'P 1'
#
loop_
_entity.id
_entity.type
_entity.pdbx_description
1 polymer ?
#
loop_
_entity_poly.entity_id
_entity_poly.type
_entity_poly.pdbx_seq_one_letter_code
_entity_poly.pdbx_strand_id
1 'polypeptide(L)'
;MIFRSIATTGLLIAGFAPALADEPIVLGLTPAEAVAIVRAMDRWPISERTPPGFFEVQIKIGRALDQNPNRREEVKELERSR
;
A
#
# COMPACT_ATOMS: atom_id res chain seq x y z
N MET A 1 -2.03 -8.29 63.27
CA MET A 1 -1.16 -9.41 62.86
C MET A 1 -2.01 -10.41 62.07
N ILE A 2 -1.55 -10.82 60.87
CA ILE A 2 -1.97 -12.02 60.09
C ILE A 2 -3.31 -11.84 59.31
N PHE A 3 -3.36 -11.49 58.02
CA PHE A 3 -3.05 -12.17 56.73
C PHE A 3 -4.03 -13.31 56.28
N ARG A 4 -4.51 -13.19 55.02
CA ARG A 4 -5.16 -14.19 54.11
C ARG A 4 -6.69 -14.33 54.27
N SER A 5 -7.52 -14.40 53.22
CA SER A 5 -7.33 -15.10 51.94
C SER A 5 -8.17 -14.49 50.81
N ILE A 6 -7.65 -14.62 49.60
CA ILE A 6 -8.13 -14.08 48.32
C ILE A 6 -8.82 -15.25 47.61
N ALA A 7 -10.04 -15.06 47.11
CA ALA A 7 -10.64 -15.98 46.14
C ALA A 7 -11.69 -15.27 45.27
N THR A 8 -11.23 -14.28 44.49
CA THR A 8 -11.98 -13.79 43.34
C THR A 8 -11.61 -14.68 42.16
N THR A 9 -12.42 -15.71 41.90
CA THR A 9 -12.35 -16.50 40.67
C THR A 9 -12.84 -15.65 39.51
N GLY A 10 -11.95 -14.85 38.95
CA GLY A 10 -12.16 -14.16 37.68
C GLY A 10 -12.04 -15.17 36.55
N LEU A 11 -13.18 -15.57 35.99
CA LEU A 11 -13.26 -16.31 34.73
C LEU A 11 -12.64 -15.46 33.62
N LEU A 12 -11.41 -15.78 33.23
CA LEU A 12 -10.73 -15.14 32.11
C LEU A 12 -11.29 -15.75 30.83
N ILE A 13 -12.38 -15.17 30.33
CA ILE A 13 -12.85 -15.41 28.97
C ILE A 13 -11.78 -14.76 28.09
N ALA A 14 -10.88 -15.59 27.57
CA ALA A 14 -10.01 -15.21 26.47
C ALA A 14 -10.92 -14.90 25.28
N GLY A 15 -11.38 -13.65 25.21
CA GLY A 15 -12.00 -13.09 24.04
C GLY A 15 -10.98 -13.23 22.92
N PHE A 16 -11.28 -14.15 22.01
CA PHE A 16 -10.63 -14.26 20.73
C PHE A 16 -10.84 -12.91 20.03
N ALA A 17 -9.91 -11.98 20.21
CA ALA A 17 -9.85 -10.78 19.40
C ALA A 17 -9.56 -11.28 17.98
N PRO A 18 -10.50 -11.14 17.02
CA PRO A 18 -10.14 -11.42 15.64
C PRO A 18 -8.98 -10.49 15.32
N ALA A 19 -7.86 -11.08 14.89
CA ALA A 19 -6.77 -10.31 14.31
C ALA A 19 -7.41 -9.35 13.31
N LEU A 20 -7.24 -8.05 13.55
CA LEU A 20 -7.57 -7.01 12.59
C LEU A 20 -6.88 -7.43 11.30
N ALA A 21 -7.65 -7.94 10.35
CA ALA A 21 -7.14 -8.19 9.02
C ALA A 21 -6.60 -6.86 8.52
N ASP A 22 -5.34 -6.83 8.08
CA ASP A 22 -4.81 -5.72 7.28
C ASP A 22 -5.69 -5.59 6.04
N GLU A 23 -6.77 -4.82 6.12
CA GLU A 23 -7.58 -4.51 4.96
C GLU A 23 -6.72 -3.68 4.00
N PRO A 24 -6.51 -4.15 2.76
CA PRO A 24 -5.67 -3.44 1.82
C PRO A 24 -6.33 -2.10 1.46
N ILE A 25 -5.65 -0.99 1.77
CA ILE A 25 -6.07 0.33 1.32
C ILE A 25 -5.89 0.38 -0.20
N VAL A 26 -7.01 0.58 -0.92
CA VAL A 26 -7.00 0.75 -2.38
C VAL A 26 -6.96 2.24 -2.72
N LEU A 27 -5.86 2.67 -3.33
CA LEU A 27 -5.69 4.04 -3.82
C LEU A 27 -5.93 4.09 -5.32
N GLY A 28 -6.84 4.95 -5.76
CA GLY A 28 -7.01 5.29 -7.16
C GLY A 28 -6.00 6.34 -7.58
N LEU A 29 -5.39 6.17 -8.76
CA LEU A 29 -4.48 7.15 -9.35
C LEU A 29 -5.14 7.82 -10.56
N THR A 30 -4.98 9.13 -10.67
CA THR A 30 -5.22 9.85 -11.92
C THR A 30 -4.10 9.55 -12.93
N PRO A 31 -4.34 9.74 -14.24
CA PRO A 31 -3.30 9.58 -15.27
C PRO A 31 -2.06 10.44 -15.00
N ALA A 32 -2.26 11.67 -14.52
CA ALA A 32 -1.17 12.59 -14.20
C ALA A 32 -0.33 12.10 -13.01
N GLU A 33 -0.96 11.54 -11.99
CA GLU A 33 -0.26 10.96 -10.84
C GLU A 33 0.51 9.69 -11.22
N ALA A 34 -0.06 8.84 -12.08
CA ALA A 34 0.64 7.67 -12.60
C ALA A 34 1.93 8.07 -13.34
N VAL A 35 1.87 9.09 -14.21
CA VAL A 35 3.05 9.65 -14.89
C VAL A 35 4.05 10.23 -13.89
N ALA A 36 3.57 10.96 -12.88
CA ALA A 36 4.44 11.56 -11.87
C ALA A 36 5.22 10.49 -11.08
N ILE A 37 4.56 9.40 -10.70
CA ILE A 37 5.17 8.27 -10.00
C ILE A 37 6.21 7.59 -10.89
N VAL A 38 5.86 7.22 -12.12
CA VAL A 38 6.80 6.58 -13.06
C VAL A 38 8.04 7.45 -13.27
N ARG A 39 7.88 8.75 -13.48
CA ARG A 39 9.00 9.69 -13.63
C ARG A 39 9.84 9.85 -12.36
N ALA A 40 9.24 9.74 -11.18
CA ALA A 40 10.00 9.75 -9.92
C ALA A 40 10.84 8.48 -9.81
N MET A 41 10.30 7.34 -10.24
CA MET A 41 10.99 6.05 -10.25
C MET A 41 12.12 6.00 -11.29
N ASP A 42 11.91 6.54 -12.49
CA ASP A 42 12.94 6.58 -13.54
C ASP A 42 14.14 7.48 -13.16
N ARG A 43 13.90 8.47 -12.30
CA ARG A 43 14.94 9.36 -11.76
C ARG A 43 15.57 8.84 -10.47
N TRP A 44 15.16 7.67 -10.00
CA TRP A 44 15.69 7.10 -8.77
C TRP A 44 17.20 6.86 -8.90
N PRO A 45 18.04 7.39 -7.99
CA PRO A 45 19.49 7.23 -8.10
C PRO A 45 19.91 5.76 -8.01
N ILE A 46 20.75 5.32 -8.94
CA ILE A 46 21.28 3.94 -8.96
C ILE A 46 22.11 3.64 -7.70
N SER A 47 22.71 4.67 -7.10
CA SER A 47 23.47 4.57 -5.84
C SER A 47 22.58 4.39 -4.61
N GLU A 48 21.28 4.65 -4.70
CA GLU A 48 20.35 4.53 -3.58
C GLU A 48 19.66 3.17 -3.55
N ARG A 49 19.50 2.62 -2.35
CA ARG A 49 18.75 1.37 -2.16
C ARG A 49 17.30 1.60 -2.57
N THR A 50 16.80 0.76 -3.46
CA THR A 50 15.41 0.78 -3.88
C THR A 50 14.49 0.48 -2.68
N PRO A 51 13.46 1.30 -2.42
CA PRO A 51 12.57 1.08 -1.30
C PRO A 51 11.73 -0.20 -1.49
N PRO A 52 11.21 -0.80 -0.40
CA PRO A 52 10.29 -1.93 -0.49
C PRO A 52 9.09 -1.60 -1.38
N GLY A 53 8.69 -2.55 -2.24
CA GLY A 53 7.54 -2.39 -3.13
C GLY A 53 7.76 -1.48 -4.34
N PHE A 54 8.97 -0.92 -4.55
CA PHE A 54 9.27 -0.03 -5.68
C PHE A 54 8.84 -0.66 -7.02
N PHE A 55 9.38 -1.82 -7.37
CA PHE A 55 9.03 -2.49 -8.63
C PHE A 55 7.58 -2.97 -8.67
N GLU A 56 6.98 -3.30 -7.53
CA GLU A 56 5.58 -3.71 -7.47
C GLU A 56 4.65 -2.57 -7.88
N VAL A 57 4.94 -1.34 -7.45
CA VAL A 57 4.18 -0.16 -7.86
C VAL A 57 4.27 0.03 -9.38
N GLN A 58 5.46 -0.12 -9.96
CA GLN A 58 5.64 -0.02 -11.42
C GLN A 58 4.78 -1.05 -12.17
N ILE A 59 4.81 -2.30 -11.71
CA ILE A 59 4.04 -3.40 -12.30
C ILE A 59 2.54 -3.15 -12.15
N LYS A 60 2.08 -2.67 -11.00
CA LYS A 60 0.67 -2.37 -10.75
C LYS A 60 0.17 -1.25 -11.67
N ILE A 61 0.95 -0.18 -11.85
CA ILE A 61 0.63 0.91 -12.77
C ILE A 61 0.55 0.37 -14.21
N GLY A 62 1.55 -0.39 -14.66
CA GLY A 62 1.56 -0.98 -16.00
C GLY A 62 0.34 -1.86 -16.26
N ARG A 63 0.02 -2.76 -15.33
CA ARG A 63 -1.18 -3.62 -15.42
C ARG A 63 -2.48 -2.82 -15.44
N ALA A 64 -2.59 -1.78 -14.62
CA ALA A 64 -3.79 -0.94 -14.59
C ALA A 64 -4.02 -0.21 -15.91
N LEU A 65 -2.93 0.23 -16.58
CA LEU A 65 -2.98 0.87 -17.89
C LEU A 65 -3.27 -0.15 -19.01
N ASP A 66 -2.72 -1.36 -18.93
CA ASP A 66 -3.01 -2.43 -19.91
C ASP A 66 -4.48 -2.86 -19.87
N GLN A 67 -5.10 -2.84 -18.68
CA GLN A 67 -6.53 -3.14 -18.51
C GLN A 67 -7.44 -1.99 -18.98
N ASN A 68 -6.91 -0.77 -19.13
CA ASN A 68 -7.69 0.43 -19.47
C ASN A 68 -7.04 1.19 -20.64
N PRO A 69 -7.31 0.81 -21.91
CA PRO A 69 -6.64 1.37 -23.07
C PRO A 69 -6.85 2.89 -23.24
N ASN A 70 -8.01 3.43 -22.84
CA ASN A 70 -8.27 4.87 -22.86
C ASN A 70 -7.33 5.63 -21.89
N ARG A 71 -7.14 5.10 -20.68
CA ARG A 71 -6.23 5.67 -19.68
C ARG A 71 -4.78 5.60 -20.12
N ARG A 72 -4.41 4.53 -20.84
CA ARG A 72 -3.08 4.40 -21.43
C ARG A 72 -2.81 5.48 -22.48
N GLU A 73 -3.80 5.82 -23.30
CA GLU A 73 -3.65 6.89 -24.28
C GLU A 73 -3.56 8.27 -23.60
N GLU A 74 -4.38 8.55 -22.58
CA GLU A 74 -4.26 9.76 -21.75
C GLU A 74 -2.86 9.90 -21.13
N VAL A 75 -2.31 8.81 -20.60
CA VAL A 75 -0.94 8.79 -20.04
C VAL A 75 0.11 9.11 -21.11
N LYS A 76 0.01 8.52 -22.30
CA LYS A 76 0.96 8.80 -23.41
C LYS A 76 0.87 10.23 -23.89
N GLU A 77 -0.33 10.80 -23.99
CA GLU A 77 -0.52 12.20 -24.35
C GLU A 77 0.12 13.13 -23.33
N LEU A 78 -0.09 12.84 -22.03
CA LEU A 78 0.54 13.58 -20.94
C LEU A 78 2.07 13.47 -20.98
N GLU A 79 2.62 12.30 -21.32
CA GLU A 79 4.05 12.12 -21.49
C GLU A 79 4.62 12.89 -22.69
N ARG A 80 3.88 12.98 -23.80
CA ARG A 80 4.28 13.70 -25.02
C ARG A 80 4.16 15.22 -24.88
N SER A 81 3.21 15.69 -24.09
CA SER A 81 2.87 17.12 -23.98
C SER A 81 3.83 17.96 -23.11
N ARG A 82 4.88 17.36 -22.54
CA ARG A 82 5.83 18.00 -21.62
C ARG A 82 7.27 17.77 -22.05
#